data_AF-A0A249E0A3-F1
#
_entry.id   AF-A0A249E0A3-F1
#
_cell.length_a   1.000
_cell.length_b   1.000
_cell.length_c   1.000
_cell.angle_alpha   90.00
_cell.angle_beta   90.00
_cell.angle_gamma   90.00
#
_symmetry.space_group_name_H-M   'P 1'
#
loop_
_entity.id
_entity.type
_entity.pdbx_description
1 polymer ?
#
loop_
_entity_poly.entity_id
_entity_poly.type
_entity_poly.pdbx_seq_one_letter_code
_entity_poly.pdbx_strand_id
1 'polypeptide(L)'
;MFYFIAFITTSLFFMLIIINSIEDKFNASSFKHSFYYNALNRQVIIDDFFVVVSFRKGSLNCCLFEHLNNHQGIRLTYDDLDTSVFKGRNVELNKVVDAMGFKGDLKRILFTFDSNSITFHPEKLNQSIDLIKIG
;
A
#
# COMPACT_ATOMS: atom_id res chain seq x y z
N MET A 1 41.22 33.63 -26.24
CA MET A 1 41.19 33.09 -24.86
C MET A 1 39.90 33.44 -24.12
N PHE A 2 39.48 34.72 -24.10
CA PHE A 2 38.23 35.16 -23.46
C PHE A 2 36.96 34.43 -23.95
N TYR A 3 36.76 34.30 -25.26
CA TYR A 3 35.62 33.58 -25.84
C TYR A 3 35.57 32.10 -25.46
N PHE A 4 36.72 31.46 -25.30
CA PHE A 4 36.80 30.05 -24.92
C PHE A 4 36.39 29.85 -23.44
N ILE A 5 36.83 30.75 -22.57
CA ILE A 5 36.44 30.75 -21.16
C ILE A 5 34.93 31.02 -21.01
N ALA A 6 34.39 32.00 -21.74
CA ALA A 6 32.95 32.30 -21.72
C ALA A 6 32.09 31.13 -22.24
N PHE A 7 32.58 30.39 -23.24
CA PHE A 7 31.90 29.19 -23.74
C PHE A 7 31.88 28.06 -22.69
N ILE A 8 33.00 27.84 -21.99
CA ILE A 8 33.07 26.83 -20.93
C ILE A 8 32.15 27.17 -19.75
N THR A 9 32.14 28.43 -19.29
CA THR A 9 31.32 28.83 -18.14
C THR A 9 29.82 28.76 -18.44
N THR A 10 29.42 29.17 -19.65
CA THR A 10 28.02 29.05 -20.09
C THR A 10 27.60 27.60 -20.25
N SER A 11 28.46 26.74 -20.82
CA SER A 11 28.21 25.29 -20.92
C SER A 11 28.04 24.62 -19.55
N LEU A 12 28.91 24.94 -18.59
CA LEU A 12 28.81 24.43 -17.22
C LEU A 12 27.53 24.89 -16.51
N PHE A 13 27.12 26.14 -16.73
CA PHE A 13 25.88 26.68 -16.18
C PHE A 13 24.65 25.95 -16.72
N PHE A 14 24.60 25.67 -18.02
CA PHE A 14 23.53 24.86 -18.61
C PHE A 14 23.52 23.42 -18.08
N MET A 15 24.69 22.79 -17.91
CA MET A 15 24.79 21.47 -17.28
C MET A 15 24.21 21.46 -15.86
N LEU A 16 24.52 22.47 -15.05
CA LEU A 16 23.97 22.63 -13.70
C LEU A 16 22.44 22.76 -13.69
N ILE A 17 21.88 23.56 -14.60
CA ILE A 17 20.42 23.70 -14.75
C ILE A 17 19.78 22.37 -15.12
N ILE A 18 20.39 21.62 -16.05
CA ILE A 18 19.87 20.32 -16.47
C ILE A 18 19.89 19.33 -15.32
N ILE A 19 20.99 19.26 -14.55
CA ILE A 19 21.10 18.37 -13.39
C ILE A 19 20.03 18.70 -12.35
N ASN A 20 19.88 19.98 -11.98
CA ASN A 20 18.85 20.40 -11.02
C ASN A 20 17.44 20.10 -11.54
N SER A 21 17.17 20.31 -12.82
CA SER A 21 15.86 20.02 -13.41
C SER A 21 15.55 18.52 -13.46
N ILE A 22 16.57 17.67 -13.64
CA ILE A 22 16.41 16.22 -13.58
C ILE A 22 16.17 15.78 -12.14
N GLU A 23 16.91 16.33 -11.17
CA GLU A 23 16.74 16.06 -9.75
C GLU A 23 15.35 16.47 -9.26
N ASP A 24 14.85 17.64 -9.66
CA ASP A 24 13.49 18.10 -9.35
C ASP A 24 12.43 17.17 -9.95
N LYS A 25 12.63 16.70 -11.19
CA LYS A 25 11.70 15.76 -11.84
C LYS A 25 11.72 14.38 -11.19
N PHE A 26 12.89 13.93 -10.75
CA PHE A 26 13.05 12.64 -10.08
C PHE A 26 12.49 12.67 -8.65
N ASN A 27 12.69 13.78 -7.93
CA ASN A 27 12.10 14.01 -6.61
C ASN A 27 10.58 14.22 -6.69
N ALA A 28 10.06 14.77 -7.79
CA ALA A 28 8.63 14.95 -8.02
C ALA A 28 7.91 13.67 -8.49
N SER A 29 8.62 12.67 -9.03
CA SER A 29 8.05 11.36 -9.28
C SER A 29 7.97 10.58 -7.97
N SER A 30 7.02 10.94 -7.11
CA SER A 30 6.64 10.03 -6.03
C SER A 30 6.13 8.75 -6.68
N PHE A 31 6.84 7.64 -6.48
CA PHE A 31 6.43 6.34 -6.99
C PHE A 31 5.08 6.02 -6.34
N LYS A 32 4.00 6.16 -7.10
CA LYS A 32 2.67 5.80 -6.61
C LYS A 32 2.53 4.30 -6.76
N HIS A 33 2.63 3.59 -5.64
CA HIS A 33 2.37 2.16 -5.63
C HIS A 33 0.92 1.87 -6.01
N SER A 34 0.74 0.90 -6.90
CA SER A 34 -0.58 0.37 -7.22
C SER A 34 -0.91 -0.73 -6.21
N PHE A 35 -2.09 -0.67 -5.58
CA PHE A 35 -2.57 -1.73 -4.69
C PHE A 35 -3.95 -2.13 -5.18
N TYR A 36 -4.15 -3.41 -5.48
CA TYR A 36 -5.46 -3.91 -5.87
C TYR A 36 -5.66 -5.38 -5.52
N TYR A 37 -6.94 -5.75 -5.46
CA TYR A 37 -7.38 -7.12 -5.25
C TYR A 37 -7.81 -7.75 -6.58
N ASN A 38 -7.13 -8.82 -6.99
CA ASN A 38 -7.55 -9.65 -8.11
C ASN A 38 -8.54 -10.72 -7.60
N ALA A 39 -9.83 -10.49 -7.82
CA ALA A 39 -10.91 -11.38 -7.38
C ALA A 39 -10.89 -12.77 -8.04
N LEU A 40 -10.40 -12.89 -9.28
CA LEU A 40 -10.33 -14.18 -9.99
C LEU A 40 -9.34 -15.12 -9.27
N ASN A 41 -8.18 -14.58 -8.95
CA ASN A 41 -7.10 -15.33 -8.30
C ASN A 41 -7.15 -15.26 -6.77
N ARG A 42 -8.00 -14.37 -6.21
CA ARG A 42 -8.09 -14.03 -4.79
C ARG A 42 -6.74 -13.62 -4.21
N GLN A 43 -6.09 -12.70 -4.92
CA GLN A 43 -4.74 -12.24 -4.61
C GLN A 43 -4.73 -10.75 -4.41
N VAL A 44 -3.93 -10.31 -3.45
CA VAL A 44 -3.62 -8.91 -3.21
C VAL A 44 -2.28 -8.62 -3.86
N ILE A 45 -2.27 -7.68 -4.79
CA ILE A 45 -1.11 -7.37 -5.64
C ILE A 45 -0.69 -5.92 -5.39
N ILE A 46 0.62 -5.73 -5.23
CA ILE A 46 1.29 -4.43 -5.19
C ILE A 46 2.13 -4.25 -6.46
N ASP A 47 2.04 -3.08 -7.08
CA ASP A 47 2.77 -2.67 -8.27
C ASP A 47 2.64 -3.64 -9.44
N ASP A 48 1.50 -4.32 -9.57
CA ASP A 48 1.23 -5.33 -10.60
C ASP A 48 2.11 -6.60 -10.57
N PHE A 49 3.13 -6.66 -9.71
CA PHE A 49 4.10 -7.75 -9.67
C PHE A 49 4.14 -8.50 -8.34
N PHE A 50 3.93 -7.81 -7.22
CA PHE A 50 4.13 -8.40 -5.89
C PHE A 50 2.83 -8.96 -5.33
N VAL A 51 2.69 -10.28 -5.36
CA VAL A 51 1.60 -10.96 -4.65
C VAL A 51 1.91 -10.96 -3.15
N VAL A 52 1.16 -10.15 -2.40
CA VAL A 52 1.33 -10.03 -0.94
C VAL A 52 0.68 -11.20 -0.22
N VAL A 53 -0.55 -11.51 -0.60
CA VAL A 53 -1.39 -12.53 0.02
C VAL A 53 -2.22 -13.21 -1.06
N SER A 54 -2.44 -14.51 -0.91
CA SER A 54 -3.42 -15.27 -1.65
C SER A 54 -4.39 -15.96 -0.70
N PHE A 55 -5.68 -15.82 -0.95
CA PHE A 55 -6.72 -16.40 -0.11
C PHE A 55 -7.30 -17.68 -0.70
N ARG A 56 -7.53 -18.66 0.18
CA ARG A 56 -8.29 -19.86 -0.18
C ARG A 56 -9.76 -19.48 -0.41
N LYS A 57 -10.34 -19.97 -1.51
CA LYS A 57 -11.76 -19.74 -1.85
C LYS A 57 -12.66 -20.18 -0.68
N GLY A 58 -13.57 -19.29 -0.26
CA GLY A 58 -14.52 -19.54 0.82
C GLY A 58 -13.90 -19.56 2.23
N SER A 59 -12.62 -19.25 2.37
CA SER A 59 -12.02 -19.04 3.69
C SER A 59 -12.54 -17.77 4.34
N LEU A 60 -12.56 -17.76 5.68
CA LEU A 60 -12.99 -16.59 6.44
C LEU A 60 -12.15 -15.34 6.08
N ASN A 61 -10.84 -15.52 5.92
CA ASN A 61 -9.93 -14.43 5.57
C ASN A 61 -10.25 -13.84 4.20
N CYS A 62 -10.63 -14.69 3.23
CA CYS A 62 -11.08 -14.24 1.91
C CYS A 62 -12.34 -13.37 2.02
N CYS A 63 -13.36 -13.88 2.72
CA CYS A 63 -14.63 -13.16 2.86
C CYS A 63 -14.46 -11.85 3.64
N LEU A 64 -13.66 -11.87 4.72
CA LEU A 64 -13.38 -10.67 5.47
C LEU A 64 -12.63 -9.64 4.62
N PHE A 65 -11.55 -10.05 3.94
CA PHE A 65 -10.79 -9.13 3.11
C PHE A 65 -11.63 -8.56 1.96
N GLU A 66 -12.43 -9.37 1.28
CA GLU A 66 -13.36 -8.89 0.24
C GLU A 66 -14.34 -7.85 0.79
N HIS A 67 -14.89 -8.10 1.98
CA HIS A 67 -15.80 -7.17 2.62
C HIS A 67 -15.09 -5.84 2.98
N LEU A 68 -13.88 -5.91 3.55
CA LEU A 68 -13.07 -4.73 3.87
C LEU A 68 -12.64 -3.96 2.60
N ASN A 69 -12.28 -4.67 1.53
CA ASN A 69 -11.87 -4.07 0.27
C ASN A 69 -13.01 -3.33 -0.44
N ASN A 70 -14.27 -3.70 -0.16
CA ASN A 70 -15.44 -2.98 -0.66
C ASN A 70 -15.82 -1.77 0.23
N HIS A 71 -15.27 -1.68 1.44
CA HIS A 71 -15.55 -0.63 2.44
C HIS A 71 -14.26 0.04 2.91
N GLN A 72 -13.41 0.43 1.96
CA GLN A 72 -12.12 1.04 2.24
C GLN A 72 -12.27 2.35 3.03
N GLY A 73 -11.42 2.55 4.04
CA GLY A 73 -11.44 3.72 4.91
C GLY A 73 -12.58 3.74 5.94
N ILE A 74 -13.50 2.77 5.92
CA ILE A 74 -14.64 2.70 6.84
C ILE A 74 -14.30 1.81 8.02
N ARG A 75 -14.50 2.33 9.23
CA ARG A 75 -14.38 1.54 10.47
C ARG A 75 -15.59 0.62 10.59
N LEU A 76 -15.33 -0.69 10.54
CA LEU A 76 -16.35 -1.73 10.69
C LEU A 76 -16.21 -2.37 12.07
N THR A 77 -17.33 -2.48 12.77
CA THR A 77 -17.38 -3.09 14.10
C THR A 77 -17.59 -4.60 14.00
N TYR A 78 -17.41 -5.30 15.13
CA TYR A 78 -17.67 -6.73 15.20
C TYR A 78 -19.11 -7.07 14.78
N ASP A 79 -20.10 -6.27 15.20
CA ASP A 79 -21.51 -6.51 14.90
C ASP A 79 -21.81 -6.37 13.39
N ASP A 80 -21.18 -5.39 12.73
CA ASP A 80 -21.28 -5.21 11.27
C ASP A 80 -20.73 -6.44 10.53
N LEU A 81 -19.62 -6.97 11.03
CA LEU A 81 -18.94 -8.12 10.46
C LEU A 81 -19.62 -9.44 10.85
N ASP A 82 -20.29 -9.53 11.99
CA ASP A 82 -20.98 -10.75 12.39
C ASP A 82 -22.17 -11.03 11.48
N THR A 83 -22.91 -9.98 11.14
CA THR A 83 -24.07 -10.10 10.24
C THR A 83 -23.66 -10.52 8.82
N SER A 84 -22.54 -9.98 8.33
CA SER A 84 -22.14 -10.12 6.92
C SER A 84 -21.09 -11.21 6.67
N VAL A 85 -20.12 -11.37 7.57
CA VAL A 85 -18.91 -12.18 7.40
C VAL A 85 -18.83 -13.35 8.39
N PHE A 86 -18.88 -13.10 9.72
CA PHE A 86 -18.66 -14.15 10.73
C PHE A 86 -19.86 -15.07 10.90
N LYS A 87 -21.08 -14.56 10.73
CA LYS A 87 -22.34 -15.30 10.76
C LYS A 87 -22.50 -16.13 12.05
N GLY A 88 -22.27 -15.50 13.20
CA GLY A 88 -22.39 -16.09 14.53
C GLY A 88 -21.18 -16.92 14.96
N ARG A 89 -20.08 -16.92 14.18
CA ARG A 89 -18.82 -17.56 14.62
C ARG A 89 -18.16 -16.68 15.67
N ASN A 90 -17.75 -17.26 16.78
CA ASN A 90 -16.93 -16.56 17.77
C ASN A 90 -15.50 -16.46 17.26
N VAL A 91 -15.07 -15.24 16.90
CA VAL A 91 -13.77 -15.00 16.29
C VAL A 91 -13.11 -13.77 16.91
N GLU A 92 -11.84 -13.88 17.27
CA GLU A 92 -11.06 -12.71 17.71
C GLU A 92 -10.50 -11.97 16.49
N LEU A 93 -10.89 -10.71 16.29
CA LEU A 93 -10.45 -9.88 15.17
C LEU A 93 -8.93 -9.85 15.01
N ASN A 94 -8.19 -9.67 16.11
CA ASN A 94 -6.73 -9.68 16.12
C ASN A 94 -6.15 -10.94 15.48
N LYS A 95 -6.67 -12.12 15.83
CA LYS A 95 -6.21 -13.41 15.30
C LYS A 95 -6.52 -13.56 13.82
N VAL A 96 -7.66 -13.03 13.34
CA VAL A 96 -8.02 -13.11 11.92
C VAL A 96 -7.11 -12.25 11.08
N VAL A 97 -6.84 -11.02 11.51
CA VAL A 97 -5.93 -10.10 10.80
C VAL A 97 -4.53 -10.69 10.73
N ASP A 98 -4.05 -11.28 11.82
CA ASP A 98 -2.77 -12.01 11.84
C ASP A 98 -2.78 -13.20 10.88
N ALA A 99 -3.88 -13.95 10.83
CA ALA A 99 -4.05 -15.10 9.95
C ALA A 99 -4.26 -14.72 8.48
N MET A 100 -4.58 -13.47 8.14
CA MET A 100 -4.76 -13.04 6.74
C MET A 100 -3.47 -13.16 5.92
N GLY A 101 -2.30 -13.11 6.56
CA GLY A 101 -1.01 -13.28 5.89
C GLY A 101 -0.31 -11.99 5.48
N PHE A 102 -0.86 -10.82 5.82
CA PHE A 102 -0.12 -9.56 5.71
C PHE A 102 1.03 -9.53 6.73
N LYS A 103 2.26 -9.34 6.24
CA LYS A 103 3.46 -9.41 7.07
C LYS A 103 3.90 -8.03 7.58
N GLY A 104 4.49 -8.01 8.77
CA GLY A 104 5.27 -6.89 9.30
C GLY A 104 4.57 -5.53 9.24
N ASP A 105 5.29 -4.54 8.72
CA ASP A 105 4.83 -3.15 8.65
C ASP A 105 3.71 -2.95 7.64
N LEU A 106 3.63 -3.78 6.60
CA LEU A 106 2.56 -3.71 5.61
C LEU A 106 1.19 -3.93 6.26
N LYS A 107 1.09 -4.89 7.20
CA LYS A 107 -0.13 -5.10 7.99
C LYS A 107 -0.52 -3.85 8.77
N ARG A 108 0.46 -3.18 9.41
CA ARG A 108 0.23 -1.99 10.24
C ARG A 108 -0.17 -0.77 9.42
N ILE A 109 0.36 -0.66 8.20
CA ILE A 109 0.04 0.43 7.27
C ILE A 109 -1.37 0.25 6.73
N LEU A 110 -1.69 -0.98 6.30
CA LEU A 110 -2.96 -1.28 5.64
C LEU A 110 -4.13 -1.42 6.60
N PHE A 111 -3.90 -1.80 7.87
CA PHE A 111 -4.99 -2.09 8.81
C PHE A 111 -4.83 -1.32 10.12
N THR A 112 -5.91 -0.66 10.52
CA THR A 112 -6.11 -0.20 11.91
C THR A 112 -7.12 -1.14 12.54
N PHE A 113 -6.81 -1.75 13.67
CA PHE A 113 -7.74 -2.66 14.34
C PHE A 113 -7.60 -2.62 15.86
N ASP A 114 -8.70 -2.89 16.54
CA ASP A 114 -8.79 -3.09 17.98
C ASP A 114 -9.61 -4.37 18.28
N SER A 115 -9.97 -4.60 19.54
CA SER A 115 -10.73 -5.79 19.92
C SER A 115 -12.13 -5.87 19.30
N ASN A 116 -12.70 -4.76 18.85
CA ASN A 116 -14.08 -4.67 18.39
C ASN A 116 -14.26 -4.08 16.99
N SER A 117 -13.19 -3.63 16.34
CA SER A 117 -13.29 -2.97 15.05
C SER A 117 -12.03 -3.10 14.20
N ILE A 118 -12.23 -2.93 12.91
CA ILE A 118 -11.18 -2.97 11.90
C ILE A 118 -11.47 -1.96 10.80
N THR A 119 -10.40 -1.35 10.30
CA THR A 119 -10.43 -0.44 9.16
C THR A 119 -9.30 -0.80 8.22
N PHE A 120 -9.61 -0.86 6.93
CA PHE A 120 -8.65 -1.13 5.87
C PHE A 120 -8.36 0.14 5.05
N HIS A 121 -7.09 0.46 4.86
CA HIS A 121 -6.59 1.74 4.34
C HIS A 121 -5.53 1.55 3.23
N PRO A 122 -5.92 1.11 2.02
CA PRO A 122 -4.96 0.93 0.93
C PRO A 122 -4.25 2.23 0.52
N GLU A 123 -4.87 3.38 0.74
CA GLU A 123 -4.30 4.71 0.45
C GLU A 123 -3.05 5.02 1.27
N LYS A 124 -2.92 4.46 2.47
CA LYS A 124 -1.76 4.69 3.36
C LYS A 124 -0.47 4.08 2.85
N LEU A 125 -0.54 3.11 1.93
CA LEU A 125 0.64 2.52 1.31
C LEU A 125 1.51 3.59 0.63
N ASN A 126 0.87 4.50 -0.09
CA ASN A 126 1.55 5.58 -0.82
C ASN A 126 2.12 6.68 0.08
N GLN A 127 1.66 6.76 1.33
CA GLN A 127 2.13 7.74 2.31
C GLN A 127 3.29 7.21 3.16
N SER A 128 3.50 5.89 3.15
CA SER A 128 4.38 5.19 4.09
C SER A 128 5.65 4.65 3.43
N ILE A 129 5.92 5.03 2.17
CA ILE A 129 6.96 4.45 1.30
C ILE A 129 8.36 4.57 1.92
N ASP A 130 8.65 5.68 2.61
CA ASP A 130 9.94 5.90 3.26
C ASP A 130 10.19 4.99 4.49
N LEU A 131 9.16 4.26 4.96
CA LEU A 131 9.19 3.46 6.18
C LEU A 131 9.23 1.95 5.93
N ILE A 132 8.90 1.48 4.73
CA ILE A 132 8.83 0.04 4.44
C ILE A 132 10.20 -0.47 4.03
N LYS A 133 10.96 -1.04 4.99
CA LYS A 133 12.05 -1.95 4.63
C LYS A 133 11.44 -3.25 4.13
N ILE A 134 11.39 -3.42 2.81
CA ILE A 134 11.10 -4.72 2.20
C ILE A 134 12.32 -5.61 2.51
N GLY A 135 12.21 -6.42 3.56
CA GLY A 135 13.23 -7.37 4.02
C GLY A 135 12.89 -8.80 3.64
#